data_AF-A0A085NPL1-F1
#
_entry.id   AF-A0A085NPL1-F1
#
_cell.length_a   1.000
_cell.length_b   1.000
_cell.length_c   1.000
_cell.angle_alpha   90.00
_cell.angle_beta   90.00
_cell.angle_gamma   90.00
#
_symmetry.space_group_name_H-M   'P 1'
#
loop_
_entity.id
_entity.type
_entity.pdbx_description
1 polymer ?
#
loop_
_entity_poly.entity_id
_entity_poly.type
_entity_poly.pdbx_seq_one_letter_code
_entity_poly.pdbx_strand_id
1 'polypeptide(L)'
;MRETLFILSLACVFMASTSGQDAPLGCLAVIDGEESPVPLDWYVLFKPAGTRNLIGFASKADGGNVIPENEHTEDKGNQEEEPKEEDTEDKGNQGEEPKKEDTEEKGNQGEEPKEEATGDKGSQGENLKEQDTGTGKAERKDSLIKIGVTPTSDEDTKDPLYATLKKLLEALPDESLECRKPKQNDISYAMFNDQLPTSPGFTTGGSSKGVIAFKGNSGFFLTHSAPGFPKAAKKYEWPDHLTRQAHLFVCLNVDKGELEYIADRLVYASPLIYASSFGQEESNGPLERLRKREITVMPRPVSTVQQKENKPPTAFIFKHQSFNTDLASEVAEALERPLIVFSGTSATRSDRLDIVCKKGRSIEHVSGTVTINGTAWLPHAGGASWAVSKSKDMFCLLSQGRTVDAEIQSGMAVCLYDKPGNITSLLAPKNTRITGCK
;
A
#
# COMPACT_ATOMS: atom_id res chain seq x y z
N MET A 1 43.58 -54.87 -7.85
CA MET A 1 43.64 -53.92 -8.96
C MET A 1 42.22 -53.49 -9.27
N ARG A 2 41.89 -52.29 -8.81
CA ARG A 2 40.57 -51.66 -8.85
C ARG A 2 40.57 -50.70 -10.03
N GLU A 3 39.99 -51.08 -11.16
CA GLU A 3 39.72 -50.16 -12.28
C GLU A 3 38.45 -50.60 -13.01
N THR A 4 37.28 -50.47 -12.37
CA THR A 4 35.99 -50.48 -13.11
C THR A 4 34.85 -49.85 -12.30
N LEU A 5 35.07 -48.69 -11.67
CA LEU A 5 33.99 -47.97 -10.98
C LEU A 5 34.22 -46.46 -10.96
N PHE A 6 34.32 -45.84 -12.14
CA PHE A 6 34.42 -44.38 -12.26
C PHE A 6 33.84 -43.83 -13.57
N ILE A 7 32.75 -44.40 -14.09
CA ILE A 7 31.95 -43.74 -15.15
C ILE A 7 30.46 -44.04 -14.91
N LEU A 8 29.88 -43.43 -13.88
CA LEU A 8 28.42 -43.34 -13.69
C LEU A 8 28.02 -42.22 -12.71
N SER A 9 28.77 -41.10 -12.71
CA SER A 9 28.46 -39.92 -11.89
C SER A 9 28.42 -38.60 -12.68
N LEU A 10 28.46 -38.64 -14.02
CA LEU A 10 28.37 -37.45 -14.88
C LEU A 10 27.24 -37.60 -15.91
N ALA A 11 26.01 -37.84 -15.43
CA ALA A 11 24.80 -37.76 -16.25
C ALA A 11 23.56 -37.35 -15.41
N CYS A 12 23.77 -36.65 -14.30
CA CYS A 12 22.70 -36.05 -13.48
C CYS A 12 22.93 -34.54 -13.27
N VAL A 13 23.62 -33.90 -14.21
CA VAL A 13 23.75 -32.45 -14.31
C VAL A 13 23.37 -32.13 -15.75
N PHE A 14 22.46 -31.18 -15.96
CA PHE A 14 21.75 -30.86 -17.21
C PHE A 14 20.52 -31.73 -17.53
N MET A 15 19.48 -31.59 -16.71
CA MET A 15 18.13 -31.19 -17.14
C MET A 15 17.28 -30.89 -15.89
N ALA A 16 17.77 -29.98 -15.05
CA ALA A 16 16.85 -29.21 -14.22
C ALA A 16 16.27 -28.14 -15.14
N SER A 17 15.03 -28.35 -15.58
CA SER A 17 14.20 -27.31 -16.17
C SER A 17 14.19 -26.13 -15.18
N THR A 18 14.93 -25.06 -15.52
CA THR A 18 15.00 -23.81 -14.75
C THR A 18 13.76 -22.92 -14.95
N SER A 19 12.68 -23.44 -15.52
CA SER A 19 11.53 -22.62 -15.93
C SER A 19 10.43 -22.48 -14.88
N GLY A 20 10.73 -22.54 -13.57
CA GLY A 20 9.68 -22.48 -12.54
C GLY A 20 10.00 -21.93 -11.15
N GLN A 21 11.28 -21.80 -10.74
CA GLN A 21 11.62 -21.48 -9.33
C GLN A 21 11.95 -20.00 -9.05
N ASP A 22 12.14 -19.17 -10.08
CA ASP A 22 12.62 -17.78 -9.91
C ASP A 22 11.61 -16.68 -10.30
N ALA A 23 10.36 -17.04 -10.64
CA ALA A 23 9.39 -16.02 -10.98
C ALA A 23 9.07 -15.15 -9.73
N PRO A 24 9.16 -13.80 -9.82
CA PRO A 24 8.99 -12.91 -8.66
C PRO A 24 7.60 -13.02 -8.04
N LEU A 25 7.50 -12.64 -6.76
CA LEU A 25 6.22 -12.38 -6.11
C LEU A 25 5.69 -11.03 -6.60
N GLY A 26 4.39 -10.95 -6.87
CA GLY A 26 3.78 -9.72 -7.38
C GLY A 26 2.29 -9.89 -7.63
N CYS A 27 1.66 -8.79 -8.04
CA CYS A 27 0.27 -8.80 -8.47
C CYS A 27 0.15 -9.52 -9.82
N LEU A 28 -0.72 -10.53 -9.89
CA LEU A 28 -0.88 -11.36 -11.09
C LEU A 28 -2.35 -11.41 -11.50
N ALA A 29 -2.62 -11.28 -12.79
CA ALA A 29 -3.95 -11.53 -13.36
C ALA A 29 -3.85 -12.00 -14.80
N VAL A 30 -4.87 -12.72 -15.25
CA VAL A 30 -5.12 -12.92 -16.68
C VAL A 30 -5.87 -11.71 -17.21
N ILE A 31 -5.38 -11.15 -18.30
CA ILE A 31 -5.94 -9.97 -18.96
C ILE A 31 -6.30 -10.32 -20.41
N ASP A 32 -7.09 -9.47 -21.05
CA ASP A 32 -7.56 -9.72 -22.41
C ASP A 32 -6.39 -9.97 -23.39
N GLY A 33 -6.42 -11.14 -24.04
CA GLY A 33 -5.41 -11.56 -25.01
C GLY A 33 -4.28 -12.43 -24.46
N GLU A 34 -4.19 -12.63 -23.14
CA GLU A 34 -3.20 -13.51 -22.51
C GLU A 34 -3.86 -14.83 -22.07
N GLU A 35 -3.18 -15.96 -22.26
CA GLU A 35 -3.67 -17.28 -21.84
C GLU A 35 -3.28 -17.65 -20.39
N SER A 36 -2.28 -16.95 -19.84
CA SER A 36 -1.72 -17.17 -18.51
C SER A 36 -1.58 -15.88 -17.71
N PRO A 37 -1.53 -15.92 -16.36
CA PRO A 37 -1.36 -14.72 -15.56
C PRO A 37 -0.06 -13.99 -15.88
N VAL A 38 -0.14 -12.67 -16.03
CA VAL A 38 1.03 -11.80 -16.27
C VAL A 38 1.30 -10.92 -15.05
N PRO A 39 2.57 -10.53 -14.82
CA PRO A 39 2.93 -9.52 -13.81
C PRO A 39 2.26 -8.18 -14.08
N LEU A 40 1.69 -7.59 -13.03
CA LEU A 40 1.05 -6.28 -13.03
C LEU A 40 1.74 -5.37 -12.03
N ASP A 41 1.78 -4.07 -12.33
CA ASP A 41 2.18 -3.06 -11.35
C ASP A 41 1.17 -2.93 -10.23
N TRP A 42 -0.12 -3.03 -10.57
CA TRP A 42 -1.23 -2.99 -9.65
C TRP A 42 -2.52 -3.50 -10.30
N TYR A 43 -3.50 -3.87 -9.46
CA TYR A 43 -4.88 -4.03 -9.88
C TYR A 43 -5.86 -3.53 -8.83
N VAL A 44 -7.07 -3.17 -9.28
CA VAL A 44 -8.25 -2.98 -8.46
C VAL A 44 -9.33 -3.95 -8.94
N LEU A 45 -9.81 -4.81 -8.04
CA LEU A 45 -10.85 -5.78 -8.33
C LEU A 45 -12.10 -5.47 -7.52
N PHE A 46 -13.25 -5.62 -8.16
CA PHE A 46 -14.57 -5.62 -7.58
C PHE A 46 -15.19 -7.00 -7.75
N LYS A 47 -15.64 -7.57 -6.64
CA LYS A 47 -16.46 -8.78 -6.59
C LYS A 47 -17.89 -8.36 -6.25
N PRO A 48 -18.86 -8.39 -7.19
CA PRO A 48 -20.24 -8.06 -6.89
C PRO A 48 -20.89 -9.03 -5.89
N ALA A 49 -21.87 -8.54 -5.13
CA ALA A 49 -22.67 -9.35 -4.23
C ALA A 49 -23.47 -10.41 -4.99
N GLY A 50 -23.56 -11.62 -4.43
CA GLY A 50 -24.27 -12.76 -5.04
C GLY A 50 -23.53 -13.44 -6.19
N THR A 51 -22.31 -12.99 -6.52
CA THR A 51 -21.51 -13.58 -7.60
C THR A 51 -20.14 -14.00 -7.07
N ARG A 52 -19.53 -15.01 -7.71
CA ARG A 52 -18.10 -15.30 -7.54
C ARG A 52 -17.22 -14.54 -8.54
N ASN A 53 -17.80 -13.70 -9.40
CA ASN A 53 -17.04 -13.06 -10.46
C ASN A 53 -16.25 -11.86 -9.93
N LEU A 54 -15.03 -11.71 -10.43
CA LEU A 54 -14.18 -10.54 -10.29
C LEU A 54 -14.22 -9.77 -11.60
N ILE A 55 -14.29 -8.46 -11.48
CA ILE A 55 -14.08 -7.51 -12.57
C ILE A 55 -13.12 -6.44 -12.06
N GLY A 56 -12.37 -5.81 -12.94
CA GLY A 56 -11.44 -4.80 -12.45
C GLY A 56 -10.64 -4.10 -13.50
N PHE A 57 -9.63 -3.39 -13.00
CA PHE A 57 -8.65 -2.68 -13.81
C PHE A 57 -7.26 -3.00 -13.31
N ALA A 58 -6.30 -2.95 -14.22
CA ALA A 58 -4.90 -3.16 -13.92
C ALA A 58 -3.99 -2.31 -14.81
N SER A 59 -2.73 -2.24 -14.40
CA SER A 59 -1.62 -1.77 -15.23
C SER A 59 -0.61 -2.89 -15.39
N LYS A 60 -0.16 -3.15 -16.62
CA LYS A 60 0.98 -4.04 -16.87
C LYS A 60 2.25 -3.42 -16.28
N ALA A 61 3.13 -4.27 -15.76
CA ALA A 61 4.51 -3.86 -15.52
C ALA A 61 5.18 -3.64 -16.88
N ASP A 62 5.70 -2.45 -17.13
CA ASP A 62 6.60 -2.25 -18.26
C ASP A 62 7.82 -3.16 -18.03
N GLY A 63 8.13 -4.02 -19.00
CA GLY A 63 9.24 -4.97 -18.93
C GLY A 63 10.58 -4.25 -18.88
N GLY A 64 10.91 -3.65 -17.74
CA GLY A 64 12.20 -3.07 -17.46
C GLY A 64 13.23 -4.19 -17.50
N ASN A 65 14.19 -4.07 -18.42
CA ASN A 65 15.39 -4.88 -18.43
C ASN A 65 15.95 -4.92 -17.01
N VAL A 66 15.92 -6.09 -16.38
CA VAL A 66 16.84 -6.40 -15.29
C VAL A 66 18.22 -6.29 -15.95
N ILE A 67 18.92 -5.19 -15.71
CA ILE A 67 20.34 -5.10 -16.00
C ILE A 67 20.98 -6.06 -15.00
N PRO A 68 21.56 -7.21 -15.43
CA PRO A 68 22.33 -8.02 -14.51
C PRO A 68 23.49 -7.16 -14.02
N GLU A 69 23.68 -7.11 -12.70
CA GLU A 69 24.91 -6.58 -12.12
C GLU A 69 26.07 -7.36 -12.72
N ASN A 70 26.80 -6.73 -13.64
CA ASN A 70 28.01 -7.31 -14.18
C ASN A 70 29.05 -7.37 -13.05
N GLU A 71 29.46 -8.59 -12.73
CA GLU A 71 30.78 -8.90 -12.20
C GLU A 71 31.83 -8.10 -13.00
N HIS A 72 32.63 -7.30 -12.30
CA HIS A 72 33.98 -6.98 -12.77
C HIS A 72 35.00 -7.26 -11.69
N THR A 73 35.58 -8.45 -11.88
CA THR A 73 36.93 -8.88 -11.58
C THR A 73 38.00 -7.79 -11.73
N GLU A 74 38.93 -7.85 -10.78
CA GLU A 74 40.35 -7.49 -10.81
C GLU A 74 40.91 -6.94 -12.12
N ASP A 75 41.63 -5.81 -12.02
CA ASP A 75 42.85 -5.66 -12.82
C ASP A 75 43.98 -5.01 -12.00
N LYS A 76 45.16 -5.61 -12.12
CA LYS A 76 46.44 -5.19 -11.56
C LYS A 76 47.25 -4.56 -12.68
N GLY A 77 47.85 -3.39 -12.44
CA GLY A 77 48.85 -2.84 -13.35
C GLY A 77 49.52 -1.57 -12.85
N ASN A 78 50.73 -1.74 -12.29
CA ASN A 78 51.83 -0.77 -12.12
C ASN A 78 52.14 -0.01 -13.45
N GLN A 79 52.81 1.15 -13.56
CA GLN A 79 53.85 1.82 -12.74
C GLN A 79 54.20 3.22 -13.32
N GLU A 80 55.00 4.00 -12.55
CA GLU A 80 55.88 5.16 -12.90
C GLU A 80 55.26 6.57 -12.97
N GLU A 81 55.85 7.66 -12.44
CA GLU A 81 57.10 7.94 -11.70
C GLU A 81 56.98 9.35 -11.03
N GLU A 82 57.72 9.61 -9.94
CA GLU A 82 57.79 10.92 -9.22
C GLU A 82 58.55 12.01 -10.02
N PRO A 83 58.58 13.28 -9.55
CA PRO A 83 59.75 13.69 -8.77
C PRO A 83 59.47 14.58 -7.54
N LYS A 84 60.45 14.55 -6.64
CA LYS A 84 60.60 15.25 -5.35
C LYS A 84 61.03 16.72 -5.50
N GLU A 85 60.73 17.53 -4.49
CA GLU A 85 61.66 18.53 -3.93
C GLU A 85 61.27 18.87 -2.46
N GLU A 86 62.28 18.85 -1.57
CA GLU A 86 62.26 19.31 -0.17
C GLU A 86 62.76 20.76 -0.10
N ASP A 87 62.25 21.56 0.86
CA ASP A 87 63.10 22.17 1.91
C ASP A 87 62.34 23.05 2.95
N THR A 88 62.53 22.65 4.22
CA THR A 88 62.79 23.43 5.48
C THR A 88 61.81 24.45 6.11
N GLU A 89 61.44 24.15 7.38
CA GLU A 89 61.46 24.98 8.64
C GLU A 89 60.57 26.26 8.76
N ASP A 90 59.93 26.65 9.88
CA ASP A 90 59.84 26.24 11.30
C ASP A 90 58.72 27.07 12.04
N LYS A 91 58.31 26.58 13.23
CA LYS A 91 57.59 27.17 14.40
C LYS A 91 56.12 27.64 14.36
N GLY A 92 55.33 27.11 15.31
CA GLY A 92 54.50 27.95 16.20
C GLY A 92 53.12 27.45 16.70
N ASN A 93 53.13 26.59 17.73
CA ASN A 93 52.19 26.50 18.90
C ASN A 93 50.64 26.48 18.80
N GLN A 94 50.09 25.31 19.19
CA GLN A 94 49.19 24.98 20.33
C GLN A 94 48.08 25.91 20.85
N GLY A 95 46.94 25.27 21.17
CA GLY A 95 46.05 25.57 22.32
C GLY A 95 44.56 25.67 21.93
N GLU A 96 43.78 24.58 21.92
CA GLU A 96 43.00 24.00 23.02
C GLU A 96 41.73 24.79 23.46
N GLU A 97 40.59 24.09 23.34
CA GLU A 97 39.32 24.19 24.10
C GLU A 97 39.52 24.33 25.64
N PRO A 98 38.52 24.66 26.52
CA PRO A 98 37.16 24.06 26.55
C PRO A 98 35.99 24.82 27.24
N LYS A 99 34.79 24.22 27.09
CA LYS A 99 33.59 24.07 27.98
C LYS A 99 33.27 25.09 29.09
N LYS A 100 31.96 25.38 29.26
CA LYS A 100 31.25 25.37 30.56
C LYS A 100 29.70 25.37 30.45
N GLU A 101 29.10 24.44 31.22
CA GLU A 101 27.78 24.42 31.91
C GLU A 101 27.54 25.71 32.74
N ASP A 102 26.37 26.10 33.29
CA ASP A 102 25.03 25.54 33.52
C ASP A 102 24.08 26.67 34.03
N THR A 103 22.76 26.43 33.95
CA THR A 103 21.60 26.96 34.75
C THR A 103 21.45 28.45 35.12
N GLU A 104 20.23 29.01 34.89
CA GLU A 104 19.27 29.35 35.97
C GLU A 104 17.94 29.94 35.45
N GLU A 105 16.86 29.61 36.18
CA GLU A 105 15.48 30.06 36.07
C GLU A 105 15.26 31.43 36.74
N LYS A 106 14.39 32.30 36.18
CA LYS A 106 13.39 33.13 36.91
C LYS A 106 12.63 34.12 36.00
N GLY A 107 11.30 33.98 35.99
CA GLY A 107 10.37 34.99 36.52
C GLY A 107 10.05 36.29 35.75
N ASN A 108 8.77 36.38 35.37
CA ASN A 108 7.82 37.51 35.51
C ASN A 108 7.61 38.57 34.41
N GLN A 109 6.32 38.61 33.98
CA GLN A 109 5.35 39.72 33.91
C GLN A 109 5.42 40.85 32.86
N GLY A 110 4.23 41.09 32.26
CA GLY A 110 3.71 42.37 31.75
C GLY A 110 4.11 42.69 30.30
N GLU A 111 3.31 43.27 29.41
CA GLU A 111 1.99 43.90 29.39
C GLU A 111 1.53 43.93 27.91
N GLU A 112 0.22 43.89 27.64
CA GLU A 112 -0.34 44.41 26.38
C GLU A 112 -0.28 45.95 26.39
N PRO A 113 -0.28 46.59 25.21
CA PRO A 113 -1.51 47.31 24.87
C PRO A 113 -1.95 47.21 23.40
N LYS A 114 -3.26 47.36 23.23
CA LYS A 114 -3.99 47.62 21.98
C LYS A 114 -3.93 49.11 21.61
N GLU A 115 -3.96 49.40 20.31
CA GLU A 115 -4.79 50.43 19.60
C GLU A 115 -4.21 50.59 18.17
N GLU A 116 -4.90 50.17 17.11
CA GLU A 116 -5.99 50.82 16.36
C GLU A 116 -5.53 51.65 15.13
N ALA A 117 -5.98 51.15 13.96
CA ALA A 117 -6.35 51.81 12.70
C ALA A 117 -5.44 52.88 12.05
N THR A 118 -5.08 52.64 10.77
CA THR A 118 -5.63 53.33 9.57
C THR A 118 -4.79 53.04 8.31
N GLY A 119 -5.43 53.01 7.13
CA GLY A 119 -4.79 53.45 5.89
C GLY A 119 -4.54 52.42 4.79
N ASP A 120 -5.48 52.37 3.86
CA ASP A 120 -5.48 51.73 2.54
C ASP A 120 -4.38 52.27 1.58
N LYS A 121 -3.71 51.38 0.82
CA LYS A 121 -3.58 51.39 -0.66
C LYS A 121 -2.35 50.64 -1.19
N GLY A 122 -2.61 49.70 -2.11
CA GLY A 122 -1.82 49.48 -3.32
C GLY A 122 -0.62 48.52 -3.19
N SER A 123 -0.78 47.30 -3.70
CA SER A 123 0.37 46.54 -4.19
C SER A 123 0.08 46.07 -5.62
N GLN A 124 0.90 46.60 -6.52
CA GLN A 124 0.97 46.27 -7.93
C GLN A 124 1.41 44.82 -8.08
N GLY A 125 0.76 44.11 -8.99
CA GLY A 125 1.23 42.82 -9.46
C GLY A 125 2.54 42.98 -10.22
N GLU A 126 3.49 42.10 -9.93
CA GLU A 126 4.59 41.80 -10.83
C GLU A 126 4.50 40.35 -11.28
N ASN A 127 4.27 40.22 -12.59
CA ASN A 127 4.39 39.00 -13.37
C ASN A 127 5.83 38.49 -13.29
N LEU A 128 6.01 37.27 -12.79
CA LEU A 128 7.15 36.44 -13.17
C LEU A 128 6.68 35.43 -14.22
N LYS A 129 7.04 35.74 -15.46
CA LYS A 129 6.99 34.83 -16.60
C LYS A 129 7.90 33.64 -16.28
N GLU A 130 7.34 32.45 -16.12
CA GLU A 130 8.12 31.22 -16.25
C GLU A 130 8.55 31.08 -17.72
N GLN A 131 9.86 31.14 -17.94
CA GLN A 131 10.49 30.76 -19.18
C GLN A 131 10.36 29.24 -19.34
N ASP A 132 9.65 28.87 -20.40
CA ASP A 132 9.58 27.53 -20.97
C ASP A 132 10.99 27.08 -21.39
N THR A 133 11.65 26.32 -20.53
CA THR A 133 12.79 25.49 -20.92
C THR A 133 12.26 24.09 -21.21
N GLY A 134 11.99 23.87 -22.51
CA GLY A 134 11.54 22.61 -23.05
C GLY A 134 12.40 21.43 -22.58
N THR A 135 11.86 20.68 -21.64
CA THR A 135 12.19 19.27 -21.42
C THR A 135 10.92 18.51 -21.73
N GLY A 136 10.91 17.80 -22.86
CA GLY A 136 9.78 16.98 -23.29
C GLY A 136 9.48 15.92 -22.25
N LYS A 137 8.55 16.21 -21.34
CA LYS A 137 7.95 15.21 -20.46
C LYS A 137 7.10 14.31 -21.35
N ALA A 138 7.59 13.10 -21.61
CA ALA A 138 6.84 12.10 -22.35
C ALA A 138 5.45 11.94 -21.72
N GLU A 139 4.41 12.22 -22.50
CA GLU A 139 3.03 12.03 -22.04
C GLU A 139 2.79 10.54 -21.74
N ARG A 140 2.30 10.28 -20.53
CA ARG A 140 1.91 8.97 -19.99
C ARG A 140 0.94 8.24 -20.93
N LYS A 141 1.44 7.28 -21.72
CA LYS A 141 0.63 6.24 -22.38
C LYS A 141 0.16 5.23 -21.33
N ASP A 142 -0.76 5.64 -20.48
CA ASP A 142 -1.46 4.72 -19.58
C ASP A 142 -2.27 3.72 -20.41
N SER A 143 -1.74 2.52 -20.57
CA SER A 143 -2.55 1.38 -21.00
C SER A 143 -3.29 0.83 -19.78
N LEU A 144 -4.36 1.51 -19.36
CA LEU A 144 -5.25 0.92 -18.36
C LEU A 144 -5.93 -0.29 -18.98
N ILE A 145 -5.73 -1.46 -18.39
CA ILE A 145 -6.25 -2.73 -18.90
C ILE A 145 -7.47 -3.11 -18.08
N LYS A 146 -8.56 -3.46 -18.77
CA LYS A 146 -9.72 -4.07 -18.12
C LYS A 146 -9.40 -5.52 -17.82
N ILE A 147 -9.66 -5.95 -16.59
CA ILE A 147 -9.71 -7.36 -16.24
C ILE A 147 -11.12 -7.83 -16.56
N GLY A 148 -11.22 -8.78 -17.50
CA GLY A 148 -12.47 -9.43 -17.87
C GLY A 148 -13.15 -10.12 -16.68
N VAL A 149 -14.38 -10.58 -16.90
CA VAL A 149 -15.13 -11.29 -15.85
C VAL A 149 -14.45 -12.63 -15.58
N THR A 150 -13.81 -12.78 -14.42
CA THR A 150 -13.15 -14.03 -14.00
C THR A 150 -13.78 -14.57 -12.71
N PRO A 151 -14.26 -15.82 -12.66
CA PRO A 151 -14.79 -16.37 -11.41
C PRO A 151 -13.67 -16.59 -10.38
N THR A 152 -13.96 -16.37 -9.10
CA THR A 152 -13.11 -16.84 -8.02
C THR A 152 -13.10 -18.36 -8.03
N SER A 153 -11.91 -18.94 -7.99
CA SER A 153 -11.70 -20.35 -8.19
C SER A 153 -10.56 -20.87 -7.33
N ASP A 154 -10.77 -22.05 -6.78
CA ASP A 154 -9.80 -22.65 -5.87
C ASP A 154 -8.61 -23.30 -6.59
N GLU A 155 -8.72 -23.45 -7.92
CA GLU A 155 -7.76 -24.18 -8.77
C GLU A 155 -7.49 -23.49 -10.12
N ASP A 156 -8.16 -22.38 -10.44
CA ASP A 156 -8.00 -21.70 -11.74
C ASP A 156 -7.01 -20.54 -11.62
N THR A 157 -5.91 -20.62 -12.38
CA THR A 157 -4.93 -19.54 -12.50
C THR A 157 -5.52 -18.27 -13.08
N LYS A 158 -6.70 -18.33 -13.73
CA LYS A 158 -7.41 -17.15 -14.22
C LYS A 158 -8.02 -16.28 -13.11
N ASP A 159 -8.20 -16.80 -11.89
CA ASP A 159 -8.57 -15.99 -10.73
C ASP A 159 -7.37 -15.14 -10.31
N PRO A 160 -7.42 -13.79 -10.42
CA PRO A 160 -6.32 -12.92 -10.05
C PRO A 160 -5.90 -13.04 -8.58
N LEU A 161 -6.85 -13.31 -7.67
CA LEU A 161 -6.56 -13.48 -6.25
C LEU A 161 -5.81 -14.80 -6.01
N TYR A 162 -6.26 -15.89 -6.65
CA TYR A 162 -5.56 -17.17 -6.64
C TYR A 162 -4.14 -17.01 -7.22
N ALA A 163 -4.02 -16.42 -8.42
CA ALA A 163 -2.73 -16.25 -9.10
C ALA A 163 -1.72 -15.46 -8.24
N THR A 164 -2.19 -14.38 -7.60
CA THR A 164 -1.36 -13.54 -6.71
C THR A 164 -0.94 -14.28 -5.44
N LEU A 165 -1.86 -15.01 -4.79
CA LEU A 165 -1.63 -15.61 -3.48
C LEU A 165 -0.97 -16.99 -3.55
N LYS A 166 -1.14 -17.75 -4.64
CA LYS A 166 -0.72 -19.16 -4.76
C LYS A 166 0.70 -19.41 -4.28
N LYS A 167 1.69 -18.67 -4.82
CA LYS A 167 3.11 -18.87 -4.47
C LYS A 167 3.40 -18.65 -2.98
N LEU A 168 2.73 -17.67 -2.38
CA LEU A 168 2.84 -17.42 -0.95
C LEU A 168 2.23 -18.57 -0.15
N LEU A 169 1.02 -19.01 -0.52
CA LEU A 169 0.30 -20.07 0.19
C LEU A 169 1.06 -21.40 0.12
N GLU A 170 1.63 -21.75 -1.03
CA GLU A 170 2.46 -22.95 -1.20
C GLU A 170 3.74 -22.94 -0.34
N ALA A 171 4.24 -21.74 0.02
CA ALA A 171 5.39 -21.54 0.89
C ALA A 171 5.02 -21.45 2.39
N LEU A 172 3.75 -21.64 2.76
CA LEU A 172 3.37 -21.72 4.17
C LEU A 172 3.83 -23.05 4.78
N PRO A 173 4.23 -23.06 6.07
CA PRO A 173 4.59 -24.29 6.77
C PRO A 173 3.38 -25.24 6.91
N ASP A 174 3.62 -26.57 6.87
CA ASP A 174 2.58 -27.61 6.99
C ASP A 174 1.87 -27.62 8.36
N GLU A 175 2.54 -27.16 9.41
CA GLU A 175 1.99 -27.03 10.75
C GLU A 175 2.36 -25.68 11.35
N SER A 176 1.49 -25.15 12.20
CA SER A 176 1.64 -23.95 13.05
C SER A 176 1.47 -22.58 12.34
N LEU A 177 0.37 -21.93 12.74
CA LEU A 177 0.03 -20.51 12.61
C LEU A 177 0.94 -19.60 13.48
N GLU A 178 2.05 -20.12 14.02
CA GLU A 178 2.88 -19.33 14.94
C GLU A 178 3.78 -18.36 14.19
N CYS A 179 3.76 -17.12 14.66
CA CYS A 179 4.50 -15.97 14.15
C CYS A 179 6.03 -16.03 14.35
N ARG A 180 6.65 -17.22 14.44
CA ARG A 180 8.08 -17.35 14.79
C ARG A 180 8.88 -18.35 13.95
N LYS A 181 8.27 -18.91 12.90
CA LYS A 181 9.01 -19.86 12.05
C LYS A 181 10.02 -19.14 11.15
N PRO A 182 11.16 -19.78 10.85
CA PRO A 182 12.14 -19.25 9.90
C PRO A 182 11.53 -19.11 8.50
N LYS A 183 12.04 -18.15 7.71
CA LYS A 183 11.62 -17.93 6.31
C LYS A 183 11.64 -19.25 5.53
N GLN A 184 10.56 -19.55 4.83
CA GLN A 184 10.50 -20.64 3.85
C GLN A 184 10.61 -20.06 2.44
N ASN A 185 11.41 -20.72 1.58
CA ASN A 185 11.61 -20.32 0.17
C ASN A 185 12.07 -18.85 -0.03
N ASP A 186 12.73 -18.28 0.98
CA ASP A 186 13.11 -16.86 1.05
C ASP A 186 11.92 -15.88 0.98
N ILE A 187 10.71 -16.34 1.32
CA ILE A 187 9.52 -15.51 1.37
C ILE A 187 9.31 -15.00 2.78
N SER A 188 9.13 -13.69 2.88
CA SER A 188 8.74 -12.99 4.09
C SER A 188 7.34 -12.44 3.92
N TYR A 189 6.48 -12.59 4.94
CA TYR A 189 5.07 -12.23 4.81
C TYR A 189 4.41 -11.87 6.13
N ALA A 190 3.32 -11.11 6.03
CA ALA A 190 2.31 -10.99 7.07
C ALA A 190 0.91 -11.01 6.44
N MET A 191 0.03 -11.81 7.05
CA MET A 191 -1.40 -11.81 6.76
C MET A 191 -2.14 -11.19 7.93
N PHE A 192 -3.05 -10.28 7.61
CA PHE A 192 -3.77 -9.51 8.62
C PHE A 192 -5.23 -9.28 8.28
N ASN A 193 -6.06 -9.22 9.31
CA ASN A 193 -7.50 -9.00 9.17
C ASN A 193 -8.03 -8.33 10.44
N ASP A 194 -9.33 -8.05 10.51
CA ASP A 194 -10.03 -7.69 11.75
C ASP A 194 -10.82 -8.89 12.31
N GLN A 195 -10.91 -9.99 11.56
CA GLN A 195 -11.53 -11.25 11.96
C GLN A 195 -10.62 -12.44 11.60
N LEU A 196 -10.43 -13.39 12.51
CA LEU A 196 -9.65 -14.60 12.21
C LEU A 196 -10.41 -15.50 11.22
N PRO A 197 -9.75 -15.99 10.15
CA PRO A 197 -10.37 -16.89 9.18
C PRO A 197 -11.00 -18.16 9.77
N THR A 198 -10.43 -18.68 10.85
CA THR A 198 -10.80 -19.98 11.46
C THR A 198 -11.45 -19.86 12.84
N SER A 199 -11.51 -18.66 13.43
CA SER A 199 -12.01 -18.42 14.79
C SER A 199 -12.79 -17.11 14.88
N PRO A 200 -14.09 -17.10 14.51
CA PRO A 200 -14.94 -15.92 14.61
C PRO A 200 -15.03 -15.43 16.06
N GLY A 201 -14.89 -14.12 16.30
CA GLY A 201 -15.08 -13.51 17.62
C GLY A 201 -13.87 -12.77 18.20
N PHE A 202 -12.67 -12.95 17.64
CA PHE A 202 -11.53 -12.08 17.93
C PHE A 202 -11.55 -10.87 17.02
N THR A 203 -11.90 -9.71 17.58
CA THR A 203 -11.82 -8.41 16.91
C THR A 203 -10.67 -7.60 17.49
N THR A 204 -9.92 -6.91 16.65
CA THR A 204 -9.02 -5.85 17.12
C THR A 204 -9.75 -4.51 17.13
N GLY A 205 -9.12 -3.47 17.70
CA GLY A 205 -9.62 -2.10 17.57
C GLY A 205 -9.49 -1.53 16.15
N GLY A 206 -9.15 -2.35 15.13
CA GLY A 206 -8.90 -1.92 13.77
C GLY A 206 -9.74 -2.66 12.72
N SER A 207 -9.95 -2.05 11.55
CA SER A 207 -10.72 -2.62 10.44
C SER A 207 -9.89 -3.14 9.25
N SER A 208 -8.57 -2.98 9.31
CA SER A 208 -7.65 -3.25 8.20
C SER A 208 -7.50 -4.74 7.89
N LYS A 209 -7.43 -5.07 6.59
CA LYS A 209 -7.28 -6.44 6.10
C LYS A 209 -6.35 -6.47 4.89
N GLY A 210 -5.55 -7.52 4.79
CA GLY A 210 -4.63 -7.67 3.69
C GLY A 210 -3.55 -8.72 3.87
N VAL A 211 -2.65 -8.74 2.90
CA VAL A 211 -1.49 -9.60 2.81
C VAL A 211 -0.31 -8.77 2.32
N ILE A 212 0.82 -8.94 2.99
CA ILE A 212 2.11 -8.43 2.57
C ILE A 212 2.99 -9.64 2.31
N ALA A 213 3.65 -9.73 1.15
CA ALA A 213 4.62 -10.77 0.89
C ALA A 213 5.72 -10.29 -0.04
N PHE A 214 6.97 -10.68 0.24
CA PHE A 214 8.12 -10.34 -0.58
C PHE A 214 9.17 -11.44 -0.59
N LYS A 215 9.93 -11.48 -1.69
CA LYS A 215 11.08 -12.36 -1.93
C LYS A 215 12.19 -11.50 -2.53
N GLY A 216 13.36 -11.49 -1.91
CA GLY A 216 14.43 -10.55 -2.26
C GLY A 216 13.97 -9.08 -2.14
N ASN A 217 14.04 -8.31 -3.23
CA ASN A 217 13.70 -6.89 -3.26
C ASN A 217 12.32 -6.57 -3.88
N SER A 218 11.48 -7.59 -4.11
CA SER A 218 10.17 -7.43 -4.77
C SER A 218 9.08 -8.22 -4.08
N GLY A 219 7.87 -7.71 -4.13
CA GLY A 219 6.71 -8.33 -3.50
C GLY A 219 5.41 -7.63 -3.84
N PHE A 220 4.37 -7.96 -3.09
CA PHE A 220 3.08 -7.31 -3.22
C PHE A 220 2.49 -6.89 -1.88
N PHE A 221 1.70 -5.83 -1.94
CA PHE A 221 0.78 -5.40 -0.91
C PHE A 221 -0.65 -5.55 -1.42
N LEU A 222 -1.41 -6.46 -0.83
CA LEU A 222 -2.83 -6.70 -1.13
C LEU A 222 -3.66 -6.21 0.04
N THR A 223 -4.58 -5.27 -0.18
CA THR A 223 -5.59 -4.88 0.82
C THR A 223 -7.00 -5.11 0.29
N HIS A 224 -7.94 -5.42 1.18
CA HIS A 224 -9.29 -5.80 0.79
C HIS A 224 -10.33 -5.56 1.89
N SER A 225 -11.57 -5.86 1.55
CA SER A 225 -12.75 -5.74 2.42
C SER A 225 -13.33 -7.08 2.88
N ALA A 226 -12.78 -8.22 2.42
CA ALA A 226 -13.24 -9.56 2.76
C ALA A 226 -12.81 -9.99 4.19
N PRO A 227 -13.73 -10.09 5.17
CA PRO A 227 -13.39 -10.52 6.53
C PRO A 227 -12.98 -11.99 6.56
N GLY A 228 -11.96 -12.34 7.35
CA GLY A 228 -11.48 -13.72 7.47
C GLY A 228 -10.84 -14.31 6.20
N PHE A 229 -10.44 -13.46 5.24
CA PHE A 229 -9.71 -13.86 4.03
C PHE A 229 -8.28 -13.28 4.05
N PRO A 230 -7.29 -13.97 3.44
CA PRO A 230 -7.32 -15.40 3.07
C PRO A 230 -7.21 -16.33 4.28
N LYS A 231 -7.35 -17.64 4.09
CA LYS A 231 -6.93 -18.61 5.11
C LYS A 231 -5.41 -18.76 5.04
N ALA A 232 -4.76 -18.85 6.21
CA ALA A 232 -3.34 -19.22 6.29
C ALA A 232 -3.18 -20.74 6.14
N ALA A 233 -3.41 -21.24 4.92
CA ALA A 233 -3.31 -22.64 4.56
C ALA A 233 -2.68 -22.78 3.16
N LYS A 234 -2.01 -23.92 2.89
CA LYS A 234 -1.37 -24.18 1.60
C LYS A 234 -2.34 -24.15 0.41
N LYS A 235 -3.58 -24.52 0.64
CA LYS A 235 -4.65 -24.48 -0.37
C LYS A 235 -5.35 -23.12 -0.30
N TYR A 236 -5.41 -22.42 -1.43
CA TYR A 236 -6.29 -21.26 -1.61
C TYR A 236 -7.75 -21.69 -1.58
N GLU A 237 -8.59 -20.89 -0.94
CA GLU A 237 -10.03 -21.12 -0.87
C GLU A 237 -10.76 -19.78 -0.77
N TRP A 238 -11.71 -19.53 -1.68
CA TRP A 238 -12.64 -18.41 -1.52
C TRP A 238 -13.72 -18.74 -0.48
N PRO A 239 -13.90 -17.96 0.61
CA PRO A 239 -14.89 -18.28 1.63
C PRO A 239 -16.32 -18.06 1.12
N ASP A 240 -17.09 -19.14 1.00
CA ASP A 240 -18.40 -19.13 0.35
C ASP A 240 -19.42 -18.15 0.94
N HIS A 241 -19.39 -17.98 2.26
CA HIS A 241 -20.29 -17.08 2.96
C HIS A 241 -20.11 -15.60 2.57
N LEU A 242 -18.92 -15.23 2.07
CA LEU A 242 -18.58 -13.90 1.56
C LEU A 242 -19.11 -13.64 0.16
N THR A 243 -19.58 -14.67 -0.56
CA THR A 243 -20.18 -14.51 -1.89
C THR A 243 -21.40 -13.58 -1.85
N ARG A 244 -22.14 -13.56 -0.73
CA ARG A 244 -23.34 -12.74 -0.52
C ARG A 244 -23.06 -11.23 -0.46
N GLN A 245 -21.82 -10.82 -0.20
CA GLN A 245 -21.43 -9.41 -0.07
C GLN A 245 -20.54 -8.98 -1.22
N ALA A 246 -20.54 -7.66 -1.46
CA ALA A 246 -19.66 -7.04 -2.43
C ALA A 246 -18.31 -6.73 -1.78
N HIS A 247 -17.22 -7.06 -2.46
CA HIS A 247 -15.86 -6.85 -1.96
C HIS A 247 -14.99 -6.12 -2.99
N LEU A 248 -14.12 -5.27 -2.48
CA LEU A 248 -13.03 -4.63 -3.22
C LEU A 248 -11.68 -5.17 -2.76
N PHE A 249 -10.76 -5.26 -3.70
CA PHE A 249 -9.36 -5.65 -3.52
C PHE A 249 -8.47 -4.68 -4.28
N VAL A 250 -7.37 -4.26 -3.66
CA VAL A 250 -6.31 -3.46 -4.29
C VAL A 250 -5.00 -4.20 -4.07
N CYS A 251 -4.31 -4.54 -5.15
CA CYS A 251 -2.96 -5.10 -5.10
C CYS A 251 -1.99 -4.11 -5.71
N LEU A 252 -0.85 -3.92 -5.04
CA LEU A 252 0.27 -3.10 -5.48
C LEU A 252 1.53 -3.97 -5.50
N ASN A 253 2.25 -3.95 -6.61
CA ASN A 253 3.60 -4.50 -6.66
C ASN A 253 4.54 -3.50 -5.97
N VAL A 254 5.22 -3.93 -4.91
CA VAL A 254 6.04 -3.08 -4.04
C VAL A 254 7.47 -3.59 -3.96
N ASP A 255 8.42 -2.68 -3.77
CA ASP A 255 9.78 -3.05 -3.40
C ASP A 255 9.95 -3.15 -1.87
N LYS A 256 11.14 -3.58 -1.43
CA LYS A 256 11.44 -3.75 0.00
C LYS A 256 11.27 -2.44 0.80
N GLY A 257 11.68 -1.31 0.23
CA GLY A 257 11.60 -0.01 0.91
C GLY A 257 10.16 0.47 1.10
N GLU A 258 9.33 0.33 0.06
CA GLU A 258 7.89 0.60 0.14
C GLU A 258 7.20 -0.28 1.18
N LEU A 259 7.59 -1.55 1.24
CA LEU A 259 7.03 -2.52 2.17
C LEU A 259 7.42 -2.22 3.62
N GLU A 260 8.69 -1.90 3.86
CA GLU A 260 9.17 -1.46 5.18
C GLU A 260 8.44 -0.19 5.63
N TYR A 261 8.24 0.76 4.70
CA TYR A 261 7.45 1.96 4.94
C TYR A 261 5.99 1.63 5.34
N ILE A 262 5.34 0.73 4.60
CA ILE A 262 3.95 0.31 4.88
C ILE A 262 3.89 -0.41 6.22
N ALA A 263 4.81 -1.35 6.50
CA ALA A 263 4.82 -2.15 7.71
C ALA A 263 5.00 -1.30 8.97
N ASP A 264 5.89 -0.30 8.92
CA ASP A 264 6.13 0.65 10.02
C ASP A 264 4.89 1.46 10.40
N ARG A 265 3.94 1.58 9.47
CA ARG A 265 2.76 2.44 9.59
C ARG A 265 1.47 1.67 9.75
N LEU A 266 1.44 0.44 9.26
CA LEU A 266 0.28 -0.42 9.38
C LEU A 266 -0.07 -0.70 10.85
N VAL A 267 0.90 -0.61 11.78
CA VAL A 267 0.66 -0.69 13.24
C VAL A 267 -0.38 0.32 13.74
N TYR A 268 -0.46 1.51 13.14
CA TYR A 268 -1.46 2.54 13.53
C TYR A 268 -2.88 2.10 13.21
N ALA A 269 -3.06 1.24 12.20
CA ALA A 269 -4.37 0.71 11.85
C ALA A 269 -4.78 -0.50 12.71
N SER A 270 -3.99 -0.84 13.74
CA SER A 270 -4.25 -1.90 14.72
C SER A 270 -4.70 -3.26 14.12
N PRO A 271 -4.00 -3.79 13.11
CA PRO A 271 -4.39 -5.04 12.44
C PRO A 271 -4.22 -6.27 13.34
N LEU A 272 -5.03 -7.31 13.15
CA LEU A 272 -4.79 -8.64 13.68
C LEU A 272 -3.85 -9.39 12.74
N ILE A 273 -2.55 -9.42 13.04
CA ILE A 273 -1.61 -10.34 12.36
C ILE A 273 -1.92 -11.77 12.82
N TYR A 274 -2.34 -12.63 11.90
CA TYR A 274 -2.73 -14.02 12.20
C TYR A 274 -1.81 -15.08 11.58
N ALA A 275 -0.94 -14.67 10.64
CA ALA A 275 0.16 -15.47 10.14
C ALA A 275 1.29 -14.54 9.69
N SER A 276 2.52 -14.84 10.07
CA SER A 276 3.68 -14.05 9.64
C SER A 276 4.96 -14.86 9.70
N SER A 277 5.88 -14.60 8.78
CA SER A 277 7.24 -15.12 8.78
C SER A 277 8.19 -14.03 8.33
N PHE A 278 9.13 -13.66 9.20
CA PHE A 278 10.16 -12.65 8.93
C PHE A 278 11.55 -13.23 9.25
N GLY A 279 12.60 -12.62 8.69
CA GLY A 279 13.97 -13.08 8.92
C GLY A 279 14.49 -12.71 10.31
N GLN A 280 15.47 -13.46 10.82
CA GLN A 280 16.12 -13.11 12.09
C GLN A 280 16.91 -11.79 12.02
N GLU A 281 17.34 -11.38 10.83
CA GLU A 281 18.08 -10.12 10.62
C GLU A 281 17.27 -8.86 10.91
N GLU A 282 15.95 -8.98 11.07
CA GLU A 282 15.06 -7.84 11.28
C GLU A 282 14.59 -7.68 12.73
N SER A 283 15.33 -8.19 13.73
CA SER A 283 14.90 -8.24 15.15
C SER A 283 14.24 -6.97 15.72
N ASN A 284 14.57 -5.79 15.17
CA ASN A 284 13.97 -4.48 15.48
C ASN A 284 13.48 -3.69 14.24
N GLY A 285 13.35 -4.33 13.07
CA GLY A 285 12.89 -3.72 11.82
C GLY A 285 11.37 -3.47 11.78
N PRO A 286 10.87 -2.73 10.77
CA PRO A 286 9.44 -2.42 10.62
C PRO A 286 8.50 -3.63 10.68
N LEU A 287 8.90 -4.75 10.10
CA LEU A 287 8.11 -5.98 10.06
C LEU A 287 8.03 -6.66 11.42
N GLU A 288 9.12 -6.68 12.18
CA GLU A 288 9.13 -7.14 13.56
C GLU A 288 8.30 -6.24 14.47
N ARG A 289 8.33 -4.92 14.27
CA ARG A 289 7.44 -4.00 14.98
C ARG A 289 5.98 -4.24 14.64
N LEU A 290 5.66 -4.47 13.37
CA LEU A 290 4.32 -4.88 12.94
C LEU A 290 3.88 -6.17 13.63
N ARG A 291 4.76 -7.16 13.70
CA ARG A 291 4.52 -8.44 14.40
C ARG A 291 4.23 -8.24 15.88
N LYS A 292 5.01 -7.39 16.55
CA LYS A 292 4.86 -7.08 17.99
C LYS A 292 3.77 -6.05 18.28
N ARG A 293 3.21 -5.40 17.24
CA ARG A 293 2.28 -4.26 17.32
C ARG A 293 2.87 -3.08 18.11
N GLU A 294 4.16 -2.87 17.94
CA GLU A 294 4.89 -1.77 18.59
C GLU A 294 4.66 -0.47 17.82
N ILE A 295 4.18 0.55 18.52
CA ILE A 295 4.03 1.90 18.01
C ILE A 295 5.20 2.73 18.55
N THR A 296 6.02 3.29 17.66
CA THR A 296 7.27 3.98 18.04
C THR A 296 7.08 5.48 18.24
N VAL A 297 6.28 6.17 17.41
CA VAL A 297 6.01 7.62 17.52
C VAL A 297 4.61 7.91 16.97
N MET A 298 3.77 8.65 17.68
CA MET A 298 2.45 9.07 17.16
C MET A 298 2.45 10.56 16.73
N PRO A 299 2.73 10.91 15.46
CA PRO A 299 2.33 12.22 14.93
C PRO A 299 1.22 12.05 13.86
N ARG A 300 0.21 12.92 13.90
CA ARG A 300 -0.76 13.06 12.79
C ARG A 300 -0.07 13.74 11.59
N PRO A 301 -0.38 13.42 10.32
CA PRO A 301 -0.98 12.21 9.76
C PRO A 301 0.10 11.27 9.17
N VAL A 302 -0.13 9.97 9.26
CA VAL A 302 0.67 8.98 8.53
C VAL A 302 0.07 8.82 7.14
N SER A 303 0.30 9.84 6.31
CA SER A 303 0.00 9.79 4.90
C SER A 303 1.26 9.94 4.07
N THR A 304 1.39 9.16 3.00
CA THR A 304 2.42 9.43 1.99
C THR A 304 1.87 9.12 0.63
N VAL A 305 2.09 10.05 -0.28
CA VAL A 305 1.89 9.87 -1.70
C VAL A 305 3.21 9.35 -2.27
N GLN A 306 3.24 8.06 -2.60
CA GLN A 306 4.34 7.49 -3.35
C GLN A 306 4.13 7.82 -4.83
N GLN A 307 5.12 8.46 -5.43
CA GLN A 307 5.19 8.67 -6.88
C GLN A 307 6.33 7.80 -7.42
N LYS A 308 6.02 6.97 -8.40
CA LYS A 308 7.01 6.18 -9.12
C LYS A 308 6.84 6.38 -10.62
N GLU A 309 7.95 6.26 -11.32
CA GLU A 309 7.95 6.19 -12.77
C GLU A 309 7.08 4.99 -13.19
N ASN A 310 6.19 5.20 -14.16
CA ASN A 310 5.26 4.20 -14.71
C ASN A 310 4.17 3.64 -13.76
N LYS A 311 4.01 4.15 -12.53
CA LYS A 311 2.90 3.79 -11.63
C LYS A 311 1.99 5.00 -11.32
N PRO A 312 0.67 4.80 -11.12
CA PRO A 312 -0.18 5.87 -10.61
C PRO A 312 0.32 6.30 -9.23
N PRO A 313 0.34 7.62 -8.93
CA PRO A 313 0.59 8.07 -7.57
C PRO A 313 -0.35 7.35 -6.60
N THR A 314 0.19 6.87 -5.49
CA THR A 314 -0.54 6.07 -4.51
C THR A 314 -0.39 6.67 -3.14
N ALA A 315 -1.49 6.92 -2.44
CA ALA A 315 -1.47 7.38 -1.07
C ALA A 315 -1.91 6.27 -0.09
N PHE A 316 -1.13 6.09 0.95
CA PHE A 316 -1.51 5.26 2.11
C PHE A 316 -1.91 6.17 3.25
N ILE A 317 -3.04 5.90 3.90
CA ILE A 317 -3.52 6.65 5.06
C ILE A 317 -3.76 5.65 6.17
N PHE A 318 -3.14 5.87 7.33
CA PHE A 318 -3.34 5.05 8.51
C PHE A 318 -3.92 5.90 9.63
N LYS A 319 -5.05 5.44 10.16
CA LYS A 319 -5.79 6.07 11.23
C LYS A 319 -5.66 5.21 12.49
N HIS A 320 -5.26 5.84 13.59
CA HIS A 320 -5.35 5.26 14.93
C HIS A 320 -6.65 5.68 15.64
N GLN A 321 -7.21 4.79 16.45
CA GLN A 321 -8.44 5.02 17.22
C GLN A 321 -8.41 6.30 18.10
N SER A 322 -7.24 6.73 18.57
CA SER A 322 -7.11 7.94 19.40
C SER A 322 -7.37 9.25 18.65
N PHE A 323 -7.45 9.24 17.32
CA PHE A 323 -7.71 10.45 16.54
C PHE A 323 -9.17 10.92 16.64
N ASN A 324 -10.10 10.04 17.05
CA ASN A 324 -11.51 10.34 17.29
C ASN A 324 -12.18 11.09 16.12
N THR A 325 -12.09 10.48 14.95
CA THR A 325 -12.42 11.05 13.62
C THR A 325 -12.64 9.90 12.65
N ASP A 326 -13.48 10.01 11.64
CA ASP A 326 -13.66 8.90 10.70
C ASP A 326 -12.55 8.82 9.65
N LEU A 327 -12.28 7.62 9.14
CA LEU A 327 -11.20 7.39 8.17
C LEU A 327 -11.34 8.26 6.90
N ALA A 328 -12.55 8.53 6.41
CA ALA A 328 -12.70 9.38 5.23
C ALA A 328 -12.37 10.85 5.53
N SER A 329 -12.59 11.31 6.77
CA SER A 329 -12.14 12.63 7.22
C SER A 329 -10.62 12.73 7.24
N GLU A 330 -9.92 11.69 7.71
CA GLU A 330 -8.45 11.66 7.63
C GLU A 330 -7.93 11.68 6.20
N VAL A 331 -8.58 10.96 5.28
CA VAL A 331 -8.23 11.00 3.85
C VAL A 331 -8.46 12.40 3.27
N ALA A 332 -9.60 13.03 3.55
CA ALA A 332 -9.93 14.37 3.05
C ALA A 332 -8.97 15.44 3.61
N GLU A 333 -8.57 15.32 4.87
CA GLU A 333 -7.61 16.22 5.50
C GLU A 333 -6.21 16.05 4.94
N ALA A 334 -5.69 14.82 4.93
CA ALA A 334 -4.33 14.51 4.53
C ALA A 334 -4.06 14.80 3.05
N LEU A 335 -5.03 14.57 2.18
CA LEU A 335 -4.87 14.76 0.74
C LEU A 335 -5.42 16.11 0.26
N GLU A 336 -6.03 16.89 1.14
CA GLU A 336 -6.71 18.16 0.82
C GLU A 336 -7.70 18.03 -0.33
N ARG A 337 -8.48 16.94 -0.33
CA ARG A 337 -9.45 16.64 -1.38
C ARG A 337 -10.85 16.52 -0.83
N PRO A 338 -11.85 17.13 -1.50
CA PRO A 338 -13.24 16.83 -1.21
C PRO A 338 -13.60 15.45 -1.76
N LEU A 339 -14.32 14.66 -0.99
CA LEU A 339 -14.64 13.26 -1.26
C LEU A 339 -16.15 13.04 -1.44
N ILE A 340 -16.48 12.06 -2.28
CA ILE A 340 -17.77 11.38 -2.34
C ILE A 340 -17.54 9.96 -1.83
N VAL A 341 -18.23 9.57 -0.77
CA VAL A 341 -18.00 8.31 -0.06
C VAL A 341 -19.19 7.38 -0.21
N PHE A 342 -18.91 6.14 -0.60
CA PHE A 342 -19.83 5.02 -0.49
C PHE A 342 -19.47 4.23 0.76
N SER A 343 -20.38 4.21 1.73
CA SER A 343 -20.21 3.43 2.95
C SER A 343 -20.91 2.08 2.78
N GLY A 344 -20.14 1.01 2.59
CA GLY A 344 -20.67 -0.36 2.54
C GLY A 344 -20.99 -0.91 3.93
N THR A 345 -20.33 -0.43 4.99
CA THR A 345 -20.55 -0.89 6.37
C THR A 345 -22.01 -0.75 6.77
N SER A 346 -22.60 -1.87 7.20
CA SER A 346 -23.98 -1.92 7.67
C SER A 346 -24.17 -1.02 8.89
N ALA A 347 -25.15 -0.12 8.80
CA ALA A 347 -25.46 0.83 9.86
C ALA A 347 -26.92 1.30 9.77
N THR A 348 -27.56 1.48 10.92
CA THR A 348 -28.87 2.14 10.99
C THR A 348 -28.71 3.66 10.76
N ARG A 349 -29.81 4.42 10.63
CA ARG A 349 -29.68 5.86 10.36
C ARG A 349 -29.00 6.63 11.51
N SER A 350 -29.20 6.23 12.76
CA SER A 350 -28.60 6.87 13.94
C SER A 350 -27.08 6.66 14.03
N ASP A 351 -26.59 5.55 13.47
CA ASP A 351 -25.17 5.17 13.58
C ASP A 351 -24.35 5.66 12.38
N ARG A 352 -24.99 6.34 11.42
CA ARG A 352 -24.34 6.92 10.24
C ARG A 352 -23.86 8.33 10.57
N LEU A 353 -22.62 8.63 10.21
CA LEU A 353 -22.12 10.00 10.25
C LEU A 353 -22.82 10.84 9.20
N ASP A 354 -22.93 12.14 9.44
CA ASP A 354 -23.46 13.09 8.47
C ASP A 354 -22.39 13.56 7.47
N ILE A 355 -22.83 14.29 6.44
CA ILE A 355 -21.94 14.95 5.49
C ILE A 355 -21.09 16.03 6.19
N VAL A 356 -19.89 16.29 5.66
CA VAL A 356 -18.99 17.32 6.17
C VAL A 356 -18.85 18.42 5.13
N CYS A 357 -19.17 19.66 5.48
CA CYS A 357 -19.13 20.80 4.57
C CYS A 357 -17.99 21.77 4.88
N LYS A 358 -16.76 21.25 4.81
CA LYS A 358 -15.52 22.02 4.93
C LYS A 358 -14.98 22.38 3.54
N LYS A 359 -14.67 23.66 3.30
CA LYS A 359 -14.12 24.13 2.02
C LYS A 359 -12.84 23.35 1.67
N GLY A 360 -12.79 22.78 0.47
CA GLY A 360 -11.66 21.98 -0.03
C GLY A 360 -11.55 20.56 0.54
N ARG A 361 -12.31 20.22 1.58
CA ARG A 361 -12.22 18.93 2.29
C ARG A 361 -13.61 18.39 2.66
N SER A 362 -14.60 18.67 1.81
CA SER A 362 -15.98 18.26 2.03
C SER A 362 -16.12 16.74 1.91
N ILE A 363 -17.02 16.13 2.66
CA ILE A 363 -17.32 14.71 2.57
C ILE A 363 -18.80 14.54 2.30
N GLU A 364 -19.12 14.10 1.10
CA GLU A 364 -20.48 13.83 0.62
C GLU A 364 -20.70 12.32 0.56
N HIS A 365 -21.95 11.88 0.57
CA HIS A 365 -22.28 10.45 0.56
C HIS A 365 -23.04 10.04 -0.68
N VAL A 366 -22.72 8.86 -1.18
CA VAL A 366 -23.60 8.14 -2.10
C VAL A 366 -24.85 7.73 -1.32
N SER A 367 -26.01 8.23 -1.74
CA SER A 367 -27.31 8.01 -1.07
C SER A 367 -28.26 7.11 -1.86
N GLY A 368 -27.92 6.77 -3.10
CA GLY A 368 -28.67 5.86 -3.95
C GLY A 368 -27.92 4.57 -4.27
N THR A 369 -28.61 3.65 -4.93
CA THR A 369 -28.03 2.43 -5.47
C THR A 369 -26.97 2.75 -6.52
N VAL A 370 -25.80 2.14 -6.40
CA VAL A 370 -24.77 2.10 -7.45
C VAL A 370 -24.97 0.82 -8.26
N THR A 371 -24.89 0.90 -9.58
CA THR A 371 -24.93 -0.30 -10.44
C THR A 371 -23.57 -0.50 -11.09
N ILE A 372 -22.95 -1.65 -10.83
CA ILE A 372 -21.64 -2.02 -11.37
C ILE A 372 -21.81 -3.32 -12.14
N ASN A 373 -21.55 -3.28 -13.45
CA ASN A 373 -21.71 -4.43 -14.36
C ASN A 373 -23.06 -5.16 -14.19
N GLY A 374 -24.15 -4.39 -14.14
CA GLY A 374 -25.51 -4.91 -13.94
C GLY A 374 -25.87 -5.32 -12.51
N THR A 375 -24.92 -5.29 -11.56
CA THR A 375 -25.19 -5.62 -10.16
C THR A 375 -25.48 -4.36 -9.34
N ALA A 376 -26.65 -4.31 -8.73
CA ALA A 376 -27.05 -3.25 -7.82
C ALA A 376 -26.36 -3.38 -6.45
N TRP A 377 -25.86 -2.27 -5.93
CA TRP A 377 -25.21 -2.18 -4.63
C TRP A 377 -25.71 -0.98 -3.84
N LEU A 378 -26.28 -1.26 -2.68
CA LEU A 378 -26.87 -0.26 -1.78
C LEU A 378 -25.86 0.16 -0.71
N PRO A 379 -25.74 1.47 -0.43
CA PRO A 379 -25.02 1.95 0.75
C PRO A 379 -25.59 1.33 2.04
N HIS A 380 -24.70 1.04 2.98
CA HIS A 380 -25.01 0.46 4.29
C HIS A 380 -25.66 -0.94 4.26
N ALA A 381 -25.53 -1.67 3.15
CA ALA A 381 -26.05 -3.03 3.02
C ALA A 381 -25.02 -4.13 3.34
N GLY A 382 -23.82 -3.75 3.81
CA GLY A 382 -22.69 -4.66 4.00
C GLY A 382 -21.74 -4.68 2.80
N GLY A 383 -20.49 -5.06 3.04
CA GLY A 383 -19.44 -5.13 2.03
C GLY A 383 -18.43 -3.97 2.09
N ALA A 384 -17.79 -3.69 0.96
CA ALA A 384 -16.68 -2.73 0.88
C ALA A 384 -17.12 -1.26 1.00
N SER A 385 -16.27 -0.42 1.60
CA SER A 385 -16.43 1.03 1.59
C SER A 385 -15.36 1.67 0.72
N TRP A 386 -15.70 2.74 0.03
CA TRP A 386 -14.76 3.43 -0.86
C TRP A 386 -15.06 4.93 -0.94
N ALA A 387 -14.07 5.69 -1.38
CA ALA A 387 -14.23 7.11 -1.69
C ALA A 387 -13.69 7.44 -3.07
N VAL A 388 -14.24 8.47 -3.70
CA VAL A 388 -13.64 9.12 -4.86
C VAL A 388 -13.52 10.61 -4.60
N SER A 389 -12.53 11.28 -5.16
CA SER A 389 -12.48 12.73 -5.14
C SER A 389 -13.65 13.33 -5.94
N LYS A 390 -14.12 14.54 -5.59
CA LYS A 390 -15.15 15.23 -6.41
C LYS A 390 -14.66 15.54 -7.82
N SER A 391 -13.35 15.74 -8.00
CA SER A 391 -12.68 15.85 -9.30
C SER A 391 -12.59 14.53 -10.07
N LYS A 392 -12.91 13.40 -9.43
CA LYS A 392 -12.87 12.04 -9.98
C LYS A 392 -11.48 11.59 -10.48
N ASP A 393 -10.43 12.24 -10.00
CA ASP A 393 -9.02 11.97 -10.27
C ASP A 393 -8.36 11.05 -9.21
N MET A 394 -9.14 10.55 -8.26
CA MET A 394 -8.65 9.69 -7.18
C MET A 394 -9.75 8.73 -6.74
N PHE A 395 -9.37 7.47 -6.52
CA PHE A 395 -10.18 6.43 -5.89
C PHE A 395 -9.48 5.97 -4.60
N CYS A 396 -10.23 5.69 -3.54
CA CYS A 396 -9.72 5.09 -2.32
C CYS A 396 -10.53 3.87 -1.90
N LEU A 397 -9.85 2.77 -1.59
CA LEU A 397 -10.42 1.68 -0.80
C LEU A 397 -10.33 2.05 0.69
N LEU A 398 -11.46 2.04 1.38
CA LEU A 398 -11.54 2.30 2.82
C LEU A 398 -11.79 0.97 3.55
N SER A 399 -11.00 0.68 4.57
CA SER A 399 -11.19 -0.52 5.41
C SER A 399 -12.50 -0.50 6.23
N GLN A 400 -13.08 0.69 6.43
CA GLN A 400 -14.31 0.92 7.18
C GLN A 400 -15.18 1.99 6.49
N GLY A 401 -16.49 1.91 6.69
CA GLY A 401 -17.45 2.93 6.28
C GLY A 401 -17.54 4.11 7.25
N ARG A 402 -18.41 5.07 6.94
CA ARG A 402 -18.63 6.26 7.79
C ARG A 402 -19.75 5.97 8.79
N THR A 403 -19.37 5.51 9.97
CA THR A 403 -20.28 5.23 11.11
C THR A 403 -19.71 5.83 12.39
N VAL A 404 -20.55 6.01 13.42
CA VAL A 404 -20.13 6.54 14.73
C VAL A 404 -19.03 5.67 15.35
N ASP A 405 -19.18 4.35 15.31
CA ASP A 405 -18.15 3.42 15.79
C ASP A 405 -16.83 3.57 15.02
N ALA A 406 -16.91 3.91 13.73
CA ALA A 406 -15.75 4.13 12.90
C ALA A 406 -14.90 5.32 13.36
N GLU A 407 -15.41 6.25 14.18
CA GLU A 407 -14.63 7.37 14.73
C GLU A 407 -13.61 6.90 15.78
N ILE A 408 -13.94 5.84 16.52
CA ILE A 408 -13.12 5.26 17.58
C ILE A 408 -12.45 3.94 17.20
N GLN A 409 -12.51 3.54 15.93
CA GLN A 409 -11.77 2.40 15.37
C GLN A 409 -10.53 2.86 14.59
N SER A 410 -9.44 2.12 14.72
CA SER A 410 -8.29 2.25 13.82
C SER A 410 -8.64 1.74 12.42
N GLY A 411 -7.99 2.25 11.39
CA GLY A 411 -8.25 1.82 10.02
C GLY A 411 -7.19 2.27 9.04
N MET A 412 -7.25 1.75 7.82
CA MET A 412 -6.41 2.18 6.71
C MET A 412 -7.22 2.50 5.45
N ALA A 413 -6.67 3.39 4.63
CA ALA A 413 -7.09 3.61 3.26
C ALA A 413 -5.90 3.52 2.30
N VAL A 414 -6.17 3.01 1.09
CA VAL A 414 -5.25 3.07 -0.06
C VAL A 414 -5.94 3.85 -1.15
N CYS A 415 -5.33 4.95 -1.57
CA CYS A 415 -5.85 5.83 -2.59
C CYS A 415 -4.96 5.78 -3.84
N LEU A 416 -5.55 5.57 -5.01
CA LEU A 416 -4.89 5.59 -6.30
C LEU A 416 -5.32 6.84 -7.06
N TYR A 417 -4.33 7.61 -7.50
CA TYR A 417 -4.56 8.73 -8.41
C TYR A 417 -4.69 8.20 -9.83
N ASP A 418 -5.81 8.51 -10.46
CA ASP A 418 -6.21 7.95 -11.74
C ASP A 418 -6.81 9.04 -12.62
N LYS A 419 -6.74 8.89 -13.94
CA LYS A 419 -7.39 9.84 -14.85
C LYS A 419 -8.91 9.72 -14.65
N PRO A 420 -9.64 10.86 -14.62
CA PRO A 420 -11.10 10.82 -14.56
C PRO A 420 -11.68 9.97 -15.70
N GLY A 421 -12.47 8.94 -15.38
CA GLY A 421 -13.04 8.06 -16.41
C GLY A 421 -12.78 6.56 -16.23
N ASN A 422 -11.79 6.21 -15.42
CA ASN A 422 -11.26 4.87 -15.29
C ASN A 422 -11.89 4.13 -14.09
N ILE A 423 -11.18 4.00 -12.96
CA ILE A 423 -11.70 3.34 -11.74
C ILE A 423 -12.91 4.11 -11.20
N THR A 424 -12.83 5.44 -11.22
CA THR A 424 -13.87 6.32 -10.67
C THR A 424 -15.19 6.28 -11.45
N SER A 425 -15.17 5.93 -12.74
CA SER A 425 -16.41 5.77 -13.51
C SER A 425 -17.09 4.43 -13.30
N LEU A 426 -16.33 3.38 -12.96
CA LEU A 426 -16.90 2.10 -12.60
C LEU A 426 -17.65 2.19 -11.27
N LEU A 427 -17.02 2.82 -10.26
CA LEU A 427 -17.54 2.82 -8.89
C LEU A 427 -18.46 4.01 -8.60
N ALA A 428 -18.23 5.17 -9.22
CA ALA A 428 -19.06 6.37 -9.06
C ALA A 428 -19.58 6.90 -10.42
N PRO A 429 -20.46 6.14 -11.10
CA PRO A 429 -21.02 6.53 -12.39
C PRO A 429 -21.77 7.87 -12.30
N LYS A 430 -21.90 8.57 -13.43
CA LYS A 430 -22.46 9.94 -13.50
C LYS A 430 -23.86 10.08 -12.87
N ASN A 431 -24.65 9.02 -12.86
CA ASN A 431 -26.03 9.02 -12.35
C ASN A 431 -26.14 8.61 -10.87
N THR A 432 -25.01 8.51 -10.15
CA THR A 432 -25.01 8.16 -8.73
C THR A 432 -25.70 9.26 -7.94
N ARG A 433 -26.72 8.91 -7.16
CA ARG A 433 -27.39 9.86 -6.27
C ARG A 433 -26.46 10.18 -5.10
N ILE A 434 -26.17 11.47 -4.93
CA ILE A 434 -25.27 11.98 -3.89
C ILE A 434 -26.07 12.91 -2.96
N THR A 435 -25.91 12.73 -1.66
CA THR A 435 -26.27 13.73 -0.66
C THR A 435 -25.03 14.55 -0.38
N GLY A 436 -25.05 15.83 -0.76
CA GLY A 436 -23.88 16.70 -0.72
C GLY A 436 -24.13 18.02 -0.01
N CYS A 437 -23.08 18.83 0.06
CA CYS A 437 -23.16 20.18 0.61
C CYS A 437 -23.99 21.09 -0.29
N LYS A 438 -24.73 22.02 0.32
CA LYS A 438 -25.55 23.01 -0.39
C LYS A 438 -24.72 24.16 -0.93
#